data_AF-A0A3B7PW50-F1
#
_entry.id   AF-A0A3B7PW50-F1
#
_cell.length_a   1.000
_cell.length_b   1.000
_cell.length_c   1.000
_cell.angle_alpha   90.00
_cell.angle_beta   90.00
_cell.angle_gamma   90.00
#
_symmetry.space_group_name_H-M   'P 1'
#
loop_
_entity.id
_entity.type
_entity.pdbx_description
1 polymer ?
#
loop_
_entity_poly.entity_id
_entity_poly.type
_entity_poly.pdbx_seq_one_letter_code
_entity_poly.pdbx_strand_id
1 'polypeptide(L)'
;MPDAGRTLEETAVQNAAMQAQKIISLNKFIFLSVISFGLYPIWWMFEAWRFFMQKDRLDIMPAARAVFALIFLYRLLDEIKDYAEQRGAACDFSTGFLYGGFLILSLLARLPDPYWLVSVFAFIFLIPAFQALNHAKRNTHELNIIEARSFSIPQILLIIIGAIFWLLLFAAFILSDQLQ
;
A
#
# COMPACT_ATOMS: atom_id res chain seq x y z
N MET A 1 -5.26 -44.06 -12.83
CA MET A 1 -4.70 -42.90 -12.10
C MET A 1 -4.54 -41.73 -13.08
N PRO A 2 -5.48 -40.77 -13.12
CA PRO A 2 -5.48 -39.66 -14.08
C PRO A 2 -5.29 -38.26 -13.43
N ASP A 3 -4.70 -38.15 -12.24
CA ASP A 3 -4.86 -36.96 -11.38
C ASP A 3 -3.70 -35.93 -11.43
N ALA A 4 -2.54 -36.32 -11.95
CA ALA A 4 -1.37 -35.42 -12.04
C ALA A 4 -1.48 -34.39 -13.18
N GLY A 5 -2.18 -34.72 -14.27
CA GLY A 5 -2.36 -33.82 -15.41
C GLY A 5 -3.33 -32.68 -15.10
N ARG A 6 -4.43 -32.97 -14.39
CA ARG A 6 -5.44 -31.97 -14.00
C ARG A 6 -4.92 -30.98 -12.98
N THR A 7 -4.13 -31.42 -12.02
CA THR A 7 -3.54 -30.54 -11.01
C THR A 7 -2.52 -29.57 -11.62
N LEU A 8 -1.76 -30.00 -12.64
CA LEU A 8 -0.83 -29.14 -13.39
C LEU A 8 -1.55 -28.16 -14.33
N GLU A 9 -2.63 -28.58 -14.99
CA GLU A 9 -3.48 -27.67 -15.78
C GLU A 9 -4.23 -26.68 -14.91
N GLU A 10 -4.80 -27.11 -13.78
CA GLU A 10 -5.48 -26.23 -12.83
C GLU A 10 -4.51 -25.22 -12.26
N THR A 11 -3.31 -25.61 -11.82
CA THR A 11 -2.28 -24.68 -11.35
C THR A 11 -1.78 -23.74 -12.44
N ALA A 12 -1.60 -24.21 -13.68
CA ALA A 12 -1.19 -23.36 -14.80
C ALA A 12 -2.27 -22.34 -15.20
N VAL A 13 -3.54 -22.76 -15.24
CA VAL A 13 -4.70 -21.87 -15.46
C VAL A 13 -4.91 -20.94 -14.27
N GLN A 14 -4.62 -21.38 -13.03
CA GLN A 14 -4.65 -20.54 -11.83
C GLN A 14 -3.60 -19.44 -11.87
N ASN A 15 -2.36 -19.78 -12.24
CA ASN A 15 -1.26 -18.83 -12.40
C ASN A 15 -1.55 -17.83 -13.53
N ALA A 16 -2.26 -18.28 -14.57
CA ALA A 16 -2.79 -17.39 -15.61
C ALA A 16 -3.98 -16.53 -15.15
N ALA A 17 -4.78 -17.01 -14.18
CA ALA A 17 -5.93 -16.30 -13.61
C ALA A 17 -5.55 -15.36 -12.44
N MET A 18 -4.37 -15.51 -11.85
CA MET A 18 -3.76 -14.48 -11.02
C MET A 18 -3.55 -13.26 -11.91
N GLN A 19 -4.48 -12.30 -11.80
CA GLN A 19 -4.45 -11.07 -12.57
C GLN A 19 -3.06 -10.47 -12.49
N ALA A 20 -2.53 -10.05 -13.64
CA ALA A 20 -1.18 -9.54 -13.73
C ALA A 20 -0.93 -8.50 -12.62
N GLN A 21 -0.04 -8.84 -11.69
CA GLN A 21 0.11 -8.08 -10.47
C GLN A 21 0.95 -6.85 -10.79
N LYS A 22 0.27 -5.70 -10.76
CA LYS A 22 0.92 -4.42 -10.99
C LYS A 22 1.77 -4.06 -9.77
N ILE A 23 3.07 -3.86 -9.97
CA ILE A 23 3.97 -3.31 -8.94
C ILE A 23 4.39 -1.89 -9.30
N ILE A 24 4.55 -1.05 -8.29
CA ILE A 24 5.01 0.33 -8.42
C ILE A 24 6.34 0.52 -7.69
N SER A 25 7.16 1.46 -8.14
CA SER A 25 8.41 1.78 -7.45
C SER A 25 8.18 2.49 -6.12
N LEU A 26 9.16 2.41 -5.22
CA LEU A 26 9.12 3.11 -3.93
C LEU A 26 8.97 4.62 -4.11
N ASN A 27 9.71 5.22 -5.04
CA ASN A 27 9.62 6.65 -5.32
C ASN A 27 8.20 7.07 -5.74
N LYS A 28 7.52 6.24 -6.55
CA LYS A 28 6.13 6.47 -6.94
C LYS A 28 5.19 6.34 -5.74
N PHE A 29 5.40 5.36 -4.86
CA PHE A 29 4.62 5.20 -3.63
C PHE A 29 4.76 6.41 -2.70
N ILE A 30 5.99 6.89 -2.46
CA ILE A 30 6.26 8.07 -1.63
C ILE A 30 5.60 9.30 -2.22
N PHE A 31 5.82 9.56 -3.52
CA PHE A 31 5.24 10.72 -4.20
C PHE A 31 3.71 10.70 -4.14
N LEU A 32 3.09 9.56 -4.44
CA LEU A 32 1.63 9.42 -4.38
C LEU A 32 1.10 9.55 -2.93
N SER A 33 1.85 9.11 -1.93
CA SER A 33 1.46 9.27 -0.52
C SER A 33 1.45 10.73 -0.09
N VAL A 34 2.45 11.51 -0.49
CA VAL A 34 2.54 12.95 -0.15
C VAL A 34 1.51 13.76 -0.93
N ILE A 35 1.41 13.57 -2.25
CA ILE A 35 0.50 14.37 -3.09
C ILE A 35 -0.97 14.15 -2.70
N SER A 36 -1.30 12.96 -2.18
CA SER A 36 -2.67 12.59 -1.79
C SER A 36 -2.97 12.79 -0.29
N PHE A 37 -2.11 13.47 0.46
CA PHE A 37 -2.29 13.69 1.90
C PHE A 37 -2.47 12.38 2.71
N GLY A 38 -1.73 11.33 2.35
CA GLY A 38 -1.80 10.04 3.05
C GLY A 38 -2.96 9.14 2.62
N LEU A 39 -3.77 9.52 1.64
CA LEU A 39 -4.86 8.68 1.11
C LEU A 39 -4.37 7.51 0.25
N TYR A 40 -3.31 7.71 -0.54
CA TYR A 40 -2.76 6.67 -1.41
C TYR A 40 -2.30 5.40 -0.65
N PRO A 41 -1.65 5.50 0.53
CA PRO A 41 -1.43 4.36 1.41
C PRO A 41 -2.65 3.48 1.66
N ILE A 42 -3.85 4.07 1.79
CA ILE A 42 -5.10 3.33 2.00
C ILE A 42 -5.46 2.52 0.76
N TRP A 43 -5.32 3.12 -0.43
CA TRP A 43 -5.47 2.40 -1.69
C TRP A 43 -4.45 1.27 -1.84
N TRP A 44 -3.19 1.49 -1.42
CA TRP A 44 -2.19 0.43 -1.44
C TRP A 44 -2.53 -0.72 -0.48
N MET A 45 -3.04 -0.43 0.72
CA MET A 45 -3.49 -1.47 1.66
C MET A 45 -4.63 -2.33 1.08
N PHE A 46 -5.56 -1.70 0.35
CA PHE A 46 -6.58 -2.44 -0.42
C PHE A 46 -5.93 -3.40 -1.43
N GLU A 47 -4.97 -2.93 -2.22
CA GLU A 47 -4.29 -3.74 -3.23
C GLU A 47 -3.48 -4.88 -2.59
N ALA A 48 -2.87 -4.63 -1.43
CA ALA A 48 -2.16 -5.65 -0.67
C ALA A 48 -3.11 -6.73 -0.12
N TRP A 49 -4.24 -6.35 0.47
CA TRP A 49 -5.27 -7.32 0.89
C TRP A 49 -5.88 -8.08 -0.28
N ARG A 50 -6.09 -7.42 -1.43
CA ARG A 50 -6.58 -8.06 -2.65
C ARG A 50 -5.62 -9.15 -3.13
N PHE A 51 -4.32 -8.90 -3.04
CA PHE A 51 -3.30 -9.89 -3.35
C PHE A 51 -3.40 -11.12 -2.43
N PHE A 52 -3.49 -10.95 -1.11
CA PHE A 52 -3.65 -12.09 -0.18
C PHE A 52 -4.98 -12.82 -0.34
N MET A 53 -6.06 -12.09 -0.62
CA MET A 53 -7.36 -12.69 -0.94
C MET A 53 -7.26 -13.65 -2.13
N GLN A 54 -6.58 -13.23 -3.20
CA GLN A 54 -6.41 -14.05 -4.41
C GLN A 54 -5.42 -15.20 -4.19
N LYS A 55 -4.29 -14.94 -3.50
CA LYS A 55 -3.26 -15.94 -3.21
C LYS A 55 -3.79 -17.08 -2.34
N ASP A 56 -4.46 -16.74 -1.25
CA ASP A 56 -4.86 -17.69 -0.20
C ASP A 56 -6.33 -18.12 -0.28
N ARG A 57 -7.05 -17.68 -1.34
CA ARG A 57 -8.49 -17.92 -1.54
C ARG A 57 -9.33 -17.60 -0.30
N LEU A 58 -8.96 -16.53 0.38
CA LEU A 58 -9.64 -16.10 1.59
C LEU A 58 -10.98 -15.47 1.21
N ASP A 59 -12.06 -15.86 1.89
CA ASP A 59 -13.35 -15.18 1.80
C ASP A 59 -13.33 -13.91 2.66
N ILE A 60 -12.62 -12.89 2.15
CA ILE A 60 -12.41 -11.61 2.82
C ILE A 60 -12.80 -10.48 1.89
N MET A 61 -13.16 -9.33 2.48
CA MET A 61 -13.47 -8.12 1.72
C MET A 61 -12.30 -7.12 1.85
N PRO A 62 -11.40 -7.01 0.86
CA PRO A 62 -10.21 -6.14 0.93
C PRO A 62 -10.56 -4.67 1.14
N ALA A 63 -11.65 -4.21 0.52
CA ALA A 63 -12.10 -2.82 0.62
C ALA A 63 -12.46 -2.45 2.07
N ALA A 64 -13.19 -3.32 2.77
CA ALA A 64 -13.53 -3.09 4.18
C ALA A 64 -12.27 -3.03 5.05
N ARG A 65 -11.30 -3.93 4.83
CA ARG A 65 -10.05 -3.94 5.59
C ARG A 65 -9.18 -2.71 5.34
N ALA A 66 -9.23 -2.14 4.14
CA ALA A 66 -8.55 -0.89 3.82
C ALA A 66 -9.23 0.33 4.46
N VAL A 67 -10.57 0.38 4.47
CA VAL A 67 -11.32 1.45 5.17
C VAL A 67 -11.06 1.39 6.68
N PHE A 68 -11.03 0.18 7.25
CA PHE A 68 -10.67 -0.06 8.65
C PHE A 68 -9.18 -0.35 8.84
N ALA A 69 -8.32 0.34 8.07
CA ALA A 69 -6.87 0.12 8.09
C ALA A 69 -6.28 0.14 9.50
N LEU A 70 -6.73 1.03 10.39
CA LEU A 70 -6.23 1.11 11.76
C LEU A 70 -6.39 -0.19 12.57
N ILE A 71 -7.37 -1.03 12.22
CA ILE A 71 -7.64 -2.31 12.89
C ILE A 71 -6.89 -3.44 12.17
N PHE A 72 -6.91 -3.44 10.83
CA PHE A 72 -6.39 -4.54 10.03
C PHE A 72 -4.91 -4.40 9.63
N LEU A 73 -4.31 -3.22 9.83
CA LEU A 73 -2.93 -2.96 9.42
C LEU A 73 -1.94 -3.89 10.12
N TYR A 74 -2.09 -4.13 11.43
CA TYR A 74 -1.20 -5.05 12.14
C TYR A 74 -1.16 -6.42 11.45
N ARG A 75 -2.34 -7.00 11.17
CA ARG A 75 -2.44 -8.30 10.47
C ARG A 75 -1.87 -8.25 9.06
N LEU A 76 -2.08 -7.14 8.33
CA LEU A 76 -1.52 -6.99 7.00
C LEU A 76 0.01 -6.97 7.02
N LEU A 77 0.60 -6.24 7.96
CA LEU A 77 2.05 -6.16 8.11
C LEU A 77 2.65 -7.53 8.48
N ASP A 78 1.96 -8.28 9.33
CA ASP A 78 2.35 -9.64 9.75
C ASP A 78 2.32 -10.60 8.55
N GLU A 79 1.21 -10.62 7.80
CA GLU A 79 1.06 -11.46 6.61
C GLU A 79 2.11 -11.13 5.52
N ILE A 80 2.43 -9.83 5.35
CA ILE A 80 3.51 -9.40 4.45
C ILE A 80 4.86 -9.92 4.93
N LYS A 81 5.13 -9.85 6.23
CA LYS A 81 6.38 -10.31 6.82
C LYS A 81 6.54 -11.82 6.60
N ASP A 82 5.54 -12.61 6.96
CA ASP A 82 5.53 -14.06 6.79
C ASP A 82 5.71 -14.46 5.32
N TYR A 83 4.97 -13.82 4.42
CA TYR A 83 5.07 -14.07 2.99
C TYR A 83 6.46 -13.72 2.43
N ALA A 84 7.05 -12.62 2.89
CA ALA A 84 8.35 -12.19 2.44
C ALA A 84 9.48 -13.09 2.96
N GLU A 85 9.41 -13.54 4.22
CA GLU A 85 10.36 -14.48 4.82
C GLU A 85 10.32 -15.85 4.11
N GLN A 86 9.12 -16.37 3.81
CA GLN A 86 8.95 -17.61 3.03
C GLN A 86 9.57 -17.53 1.62
N ARG A 87 9.71 -16.33 1.07
CA ARG A 87 10.30 -16.07 -0.26
C ARG A 87 11.76 -15.60 -0.18
N GLY A 88 12.41 -15.79 0.97
CA GLY A 88 13.83 -15.52 1.18
C GLY A 88 14.17 -14.04 1.30
N ALA A 89 13.20 -13.17 1.55
CA ALA A 89 13.47 -11.77 1.87
C ALA A 89 13.83 -11.64 3.35
N ALA A 90 14.94 -10.96 3.65
CA ALA A 90 15.27 -10.61 5.03
C ALA A 90 14.33 -9.50 5.53
N CYS A 91 13.44 -9.83 6.47
CA CYS A 91 12.51 -8.89 7.09
C CYS A 91 12.99 -8.53 8.50
N ASP A 92 13.83 -7.50 8.62
CA ASP A 92 14.35 -7.04 9.92
C ASP A 92 13.41 -6.04 10.63
N PHE A 93 12.22 -5.78 10.08
CA PHE A 93 11.27 -4.88 10.70
C PHE A 93 10.35 -5.61 11.71
N SER A 94 10.00 -4.89 12.78
CA SER A 94 9.01 -5.33 13.75
C SER A 94 7.61 -4.87 13.34
N THR A 95 6.69 -5.82 13.12
CA THR A 95 5.27 -5.58 12.83
C THR A 95 4.65 -4.61 13.83
N GLY A 96 4.92 -4.79 15.12
CA GLY A 96 4.39 -3.95 16.20
C GLY A 96 4.95 -2.52 16.17
N PHE A 97 6.23 -2.34 15.85
CA PHE A 97 6.83 -1.00 15.73
C PHE A 97 6.24 -0.21 14.56
N LEU A 98 6.11 -0.86 13.39
CA LEU A 98 5.52 -0.22 12.21
C LEU A 98 4.05 0.15 12.45
N TYR A 99 3.28 -0.77 13.03
CA TYR A 99 1.88 -0.51 13.39
C TYR A 99 1.76 0.63 14.41
N GLY A 100 2.53 0.59 15.49
CA GLY A 100 2.51 1.62 16.53
C GLY A 100 2.91 2.98 16.00
N GLY A 101 3.96 3.06 15.19
CA GLY A 101 4.39 4.29 14.55
C GLY A 101 3.34 4.87 13.59
N PHE A 102 2.75 4.03 12.75
CA PHE A 102 1.66 4.43 11.87
C PHE A 102 0.45 4.95 12.66
N LEU A 103 0.06 4.23 13.71
CA LEU A 103 -1.07 4.60 14.56
C LEU A 103 -0.83 5.95 15.25
N ILE A 104 0.33 6.12 15.88
CA ILE A 104 0.69 7.37 16.56
C ILE A 104 0.65 8.54 15.57
N LEU A 105 1.38 8.46 14.45
CA LEU A 105 1.40 9.55 13.46
C LEU A 105 0.02 9.83 12.88
N SER A 106 -0.80 8.79 12.65
CA SER A 106 -2.18 8.98 12.18
C SER A 106 -3.04 9.72 13.20
N LEU A 107 -2.84 9.50 14.50
CA LEU A 107 -3.58 10.22 15.55
C LEU A 107 -3.18 11.69 15.66
N LEU A 108 -1.96 12.06 15.23
CA LEU A 108 -1.51 13.46 15.18
C LEU A 108 -2.29 14.29 14.15
N ALA A 109 -3.13 13.69 13.31
CA ALA A 109 -4.06 14.41 12.44
C ALA A 109 -5.06 15.29 13.20
N ARG A 110 -5.25 15.06 14.50
CA ARG A 110 -6.13 15.87 15.37
C ARG A 110 -5.47 17.13 15.93
N LEU A 111 -4.20 17.37 15.62
CA LEU A 111 -3.50 18.56 16.08
C LEU A 111 -4.07 19.83 15.39
N PRO A 112 -3.96 21.00 16.04
CA PRO A 112 -4.35 22.27 15.43
C PRO A 112 -3.56 22.56 14.15
N ASP A 113 -4.10 23.40 13.28
CA ASP A 113 -3.37 23.93 12.13
C ASP A 113 -2.07 24.62 12.58
N PRO A 114 -0.93 24.39 11.89
CA PRO A 114 -0.70 23.51 10.72
C PRO A 114 -0.17 22.10 11.08
N TYR A 115 -0.11 21.75 12.37
CA TYR A 115 0.63 20.59 12.87
C TYR A 115 0.03 19.23 12.44
N TRP A 116 -1.25 19.18 12.06
CA TRP A 116 -1.89 17.96 11.55
C TRP A 116 -1.21 17.39 10.31
N LEU A 117 -0.49 18.22 9.53
CA LEU A 117 0.25 17.79 8.34
C LEU A 117 1.30 16.70 8.64
N VAL A 118 1.78 16.61 9.88
CA VAL A 118 2.73 15.55 10.27
C VAL A 118 2.13 14.14 10.09
N SER A 119 0.80 14.01 10.16
CA SER A 119 0.09 12.75 9.95
C SER A 119 0.20 12.23 8.51
N VAL A 120 0.45 13.12 7.53
CA VAL A 120 0.69 12.73 6.14
C VAL A 120 1.90 11.81 6.06
N PHE A 121 2.91 11.98 6.92
CA PHE A 121 4.12 11.16 6.95
C PHE A 121 3.95 9.79 7.60
N ALA A 122 2.74 9.42 8.05
CA ALA A 122 2.47 8.08 8.57
C ALA A 122 2.86 6.96 7.58
N PHE A 123 2.84 7.23 6.27
CA PHE A 123 3.25 6.27 5.24
C PHE A 123 4.70 5.78 5.40
N ILE A 124 5.58 6.53 6.10
CA ILE A 124 6.98 6.12 6.32
C ILE A 124 7.04 4.75 7.00
N PHE A 125 6.13 4.49 7.95
CA PHE A 125 6.03 3.20 8.62
C PHE A 125 5.52 2.06 7.74
N LEU A 126 4.97 2.36 6.56
CA LEU A 126 4.56 1.37 5.57
C LEU A 126 5.66 1.06 4.55
N ILE A 127 6.72 1.87 4.47
CA ILE A 127 7.81 1.70 3.50
C ILE A 127 8.49 0.32 3.61
N PRO A 128 8.85 -0.19 4.81
CA PRO A 128 9.50 -1.49 4.92
C PRO A 128 8.61 -2.62 4.41
N ALA A 129 7.34 -2.63 4.82
CA ALA A 129 6.36 -3.63 4.37
C ALA A 129 6.08 -3.53 2.87
N PHE A 130 5.98 -2.32 2.32
CA PHE A 130 5.85 -2.09 0.88
C PHE A 130 7.01 -2.70 0.10
N GLN A 131 8.25 -2.49 0.54
CA GLN A 131 9.43 -3.04 -0.10
C GLN A 131 9.49 -4.57 0.03
N ALA A 132 9.21 -5.11 1.22
CA ALA A 132 9.18 -6.54 1.47
C ALA A 132 8.15 -7.24 0.57
N LEU A 133 6.94 -6.70 0.47
CA LEU A 133 5.90 -7.25 -0.40
C LEU A 133 6.30 -7.20 -1.88
N ASN A 134 6.87 -6.09 -2.35
CA ASN A 134 7.32 -5.97 -3.73
C ASN A 134 8.47 -6.92 -4.07
N HIS A 135 9.41 -7.10 -3.14
CA HIS A 135 10.51 -8.05 -3.28
C HIS A 135 9.98 -9.50 -3.33
N ALA A 136 9.09 -9.87 -2.40
CA ALA A 136 8.47 -11.19 -2.36
C ALA A 136 7.66 -11.50 -3.64
N LYS A 137 6.93 -10.51 -4.17
CA LYS A 137 6.20 -10.62 -5.44
C LYS A 137 7.15 -10.85 -6.62
N ARG A 138 8.29 -10.14 -6.69
CA ARG A 138 9.30 -10.32 -7.74
C ARG A 138 9.96 -11.70 -7.72
N ASN A 139 10.13 -12.28 -6.54
CA ASN A 139 10.76 -13.59 -6.38
C ASN A 139 9.78 -14.77 -6.58
N THR A 140 8.50 -14.49 -6.84
CA THR A 140 7.49 -15.52 -7.09
C THR A 140 7.33 -15.72 -8.59
N HIS A 141 7.87 -16.82 -9.10
CA HIS A 141 7.89 -17.16 -10.54
C HIS A 141 6.49 -17.36 -11.16
N GLU A 142 5.50 -17.66 -10.33
CA GLU A 142 4.11 -17.88 -10.73
C GLU A 142 3.34 -16.57 -10.96
N LEU A 143 3.89 -15.42 -10.53
CA LEU A 143 3.26 -14.12 -10.69
C LEU A 143 3.71 -13.44 -11.98
N ASN A 144 2.75 -13.09 -12.84
CA ASN A 144 3.02 -12.18 -13.95
C ASN A 144 3.10 -10.75 -13.41
N ILE A 145 4.33 -10.28 -13.15
CA ILE A 145 4.59 -8.95 -12.62
C ILE A 145 4.63 -7.92 -13.73
N ILE A 146 3.70 -6.95 -13.69
CA ILE A 146 3.72 -5.79 -14.58
C ILE A 146 4.30 -4.60 -13.83
N GLU A 147 5.49 -4.15 -14.22
CA GLU A 147 6.09 -2.94 -13.68
C GLU A 147 5.40 -1.69 -14.23
N ALA A 148 4.73 -0.97 -13.33
CA ALA A 148 4.00 0.24 -13.65
C ALA A 148 4.93 1.44 -13.86
N ARG A 149 5.53 1.57 -15.04
CA ARG A 149 6.38 2.74 -15.36
C ARG A 149 5.56 4.04 -15.37
N SER A 150 4.44 4.08 -16.08
CA SER A 150 3.55 5.25 -16.15
C SER A 150 2.52 5.31 -15.01
N PHE A 151 2.00 6.51 -14.75
CA PHE A 151 0.86 6.68 -13.85
C PHE A 151 -0.42 6.19 -14.54
N SER A 152 -1.27 5.48 -13.80
CA SER A 152 -2.61 5.15 -14.32
C SER A 152 -3.54 6.37 -14.26
N ILE A 153 -4.63 6.36 -15.05
CA ILE A 153 -5.63 7.45 -15.05
C ILE A 153 -6.10 7.81 -13.63
N PRO A 154 -6.43 6.86 -12.73
CA PRO A 154 -6.80 7.21 -11.36
C PRO A 154 -5.67 7.89 -10.58
N GLN A 155 -4.41 7.50 -10.81
CA GLN A 155 -3.26 8.13 -10.17
C GLN A 155 -3.04 9.55 -10.72
N ILE A 156 -3.24 9.77 -12.02
CA ILE A 156 -3.15 11.10 -12.62
C ILE A 156 -4.23 12.03 -12.06
N LEU A 157 -5.48 11.56 -11.97
CA LEU A 157 -6.57 12.32 -11.35
C LEU A 157 -6.24 12.66 -9.89
N LEU A 158 -5.73 11.69 -9.12
CA LEU A 158 -5.30 11.91 -7.75
C LEU A 158 -4.18 12.96 -7.63
N ILE A 159 -3.23 12.95 -8.57
CA ILE A 159 -2.14 13.94 -8.62
C ILE A 159 -2.70 15.33 -8.90
N ILE A 160 -3.61 15.49 -9.88
CA ILE A 160 -4.19 16.79 -10.22
C ILE A 160 -4.97 17.36 -9.03
N ILE A 161 -5.85 16.55 -8.44
CA ILE A 161 -6.65 16.94 -7.27
C ILE A 161 -5.73 17.30 -6.10
N GLY A 162 -4.78 16.41 -5.77
CA GLY A 162 -3.82 16.61 -4.70
C GLY A 162 -2.98 17.88 -4.88
N ALA A 163 -2.50 18.14 -6.10
CA ALA A 163 -1.73 19.35 -6.41
C ALA A 163 -2.56 20.63 -6.18
N ILE A 164 -3.83 20.63 -6.58
CA ILE A 164 -4.74 21.75 -6.32
C ILE A 164 -4.89 21.99 -4.81
N PHE A 165 -5.11 20.93 -4.03
CA PHE A 165 -5.21 21.05 -2.58
C PHE A 165 -3.92 21.58 -1.93
N TRP A 166 -2.75 21.13 -2.38
CA TRP A 166 -1.46 21.67 -1.93
C TRP A 166 -1.33 23.16 -2.25
N LEU A 167 -1.68 23.59 -3.46
CA LEU A 167 -1.66 25.01 -3.83
C LEU A 167 -2.60 25.86 -2.98
N LEU A 168 -3.82 25.36 -2.72
CA LEU A 168 -4.78 26.02 -1.82
C LEU A 168 -4.24 26.12 -0.40
N LEU A 169 -3.57 25.08 0.11
CA LEU A 169 -2.97 25.07 1.44
C LEU A 169 -1.84 26.10 1.54
N PHE A 170 -0.95 26.16 0.54
CA PHE A 170 0.10 27.19 0.50
C PHE A 170 -0.48 28.60 0.41
N ALA A 171 -1.51 28.82 -0.41
CA ALA A 171 -2.19 30.11 -0.51
C ALA A 171 -2.85 30.51 0.81
N ALA A 172 -3.51 29.58 1.50
CA ALA A 172 -4.11 29.81 2.82
C ALA A 172 -3.05 30.19 3.86
N PHE A 173 -1.90 29.51 3.86
CA PHE A 173 -0.80 29.80 4.77
C PHE A 173 -0.23 31.21 4.53
N ILE A 174 0.02 31.57 3.26
CA ILE A 174 0.50 32.91 2.89
C ILE A 174 -0.51 33.98 3.30
N LEU A 175 -1.81 33.76 3.03
CA LEU A 175 -2.85 34.73 3.40
C LEU A 175 -2.98 34.89 4.91
N SER A 176 -2.86 33.80 5.67
CA SER A 176 -2.94 33.84 7.14
C SER A 176 -1.81 34.65 7.77
N ASP A 177 -0.62 34.63 7.18
CA ASP A 177 0.55 35.41 7.63
C ASP A 177 0.38 36.92 7.37
N GLN A 178 -0.32 37.30 6.29
CA GLN A 178 -0.59 38.70 5.95
C GLN A 178 -1.70 39.35 6.78
N LEU A 179 -2.51 38.55 7.49
CA LEU A 179 -3.65 39.01 8.28
C LEU A 179 -3.35 39.11 9.80
N GLN A 180 -2.12 38.77 10.21
CA GLN A 180 -1.62 38.91 11.58
C GLN A 180 -0.71 40.15 11.71
#